data_AF-A0A0D8J2L6-F1
#
_entry.id   AF-A0A0D8J2L6-F1
#
_cell.length_a   1.000
_cell.length_b   1.000
_cell.length_c   1.000
_cell.angle_alpha   90.00
_cell.angle_beta   90.00
_cell.angle_gamma   90.00
#
_symmetry.space_group_name_H-M   'P 1'
#
loop_
_entity.id
_entity.type
_entity.pdbx_description
1 polymer ?
#
loop_
_entity_poly.entity_id
_entity_poly.type
_entity_poly.pdbx_seq_one_letter_code
_entity_poly.pdbx_strand_id
1 'polypeptide(L)'
;MIVVNGTKAAQLMAFLERCAHLDADVQSSVERGFFTVTIPPPWNGPASKAAQAVQDKIKEWSKQYPDVVCYCFDSYSTLLYVL
;
A
#
# COMPACT_ATOMS: atom_id res chain seq x y z
N MET A 1 -6.15 2.58 -18.52
CA MET A 1 -6.15 1.86 -17.22
C MET A 1 -5.90 0.41 -17.52
N ILE A 2 -4.83 -0.18 -16.97
CA ILE A 2 -4.61 -1.63 -17.04
C ILE A 2 -5.21 -2.20 -15.75
N VAL A 3 -6.29 -2.96 -15.87
CA VAL A 3 -6.84 -3.74 -14.75
C VAL A 3 -6.00 -5.00 -14.65
N VAL A 4 -5.44 -5.27 -13.46
CA VAL A 4 -4.68 -6.50 -13.24
C VAL A 4 -5.69 -7.64 -13.05
N ASN A 5 -5.92 -8.43 -14.10
CA ASN A 5 -6.82 -9.59 -14.04
C ASN A 5 -6.02 -10.84 -13.63
N GLY A 6 -5.91 -11.06 -12.32
CA GLY A 6 -5.18 -12.17 -11.70
C GLY A 6 -5.80 -12.59 -10.38
N THR A 7 -5.35 -13.71 -9.80
CA THR A 7 -5.82 -14.16 -8.47
C THR A 7 -5.60 -13.08 -7.41
N LYS A 8 -6.36 -13.12 -6.31
CA LYS A 8 -6.22 -12.17 -5.19
C LYS A 8 -4.76 -12.04 -4.72
N ALA A 9 -4.08 -13.17 -4.57
CA ALA A 9 -2.66 -13.23 -4.21
C ALA A 9 -1.75 -12.58 -5.28
N ALA A 10 -2.03 -12.80 -6.58
CA ALA A 10 -1.26 -12.17 -7.65
C ALA A 10 -1.45 -10.65 -7.70
N GLN A 11 -2.68 -10.16 -7.50
CA GLN A 11 -2.95 -8.72 -7.39
C GLN A 11 -2.22 -8.12 -6.19
N LEU A 12 -2.26 -8.79 -5.04
CA LEU A 12 -1.56 -8.34 -3.82
C LEU A 12 -0.03 -8.30 -4.03
N MET A 13 0.56 -9.33 -4.66
CA MET A 13 1.98 -9.35 -5.01
C MET A 13 2.36 -8.23 -5.98
N ALA A 14 1.59 -8.05 -7.06
CA ALA A 14 1.85 -7.00 -8.04
C ALA A 14 1.74 -5.61 -7.41
N PHE A 15 0.84 -5.43 -6.44
CA PHE A 15 0.72 -4.17 -5.71
C PHE A 15 1.85 -3.98 -4.69
N LEU A 16 2.29 -5.04 -4.01
CA LEU A 16 3.47 -5.02 -3.16
C LEU A 16 4.71 -4.59 -3.95
N GLU A 17 4.98 -5.20 -5.11
CA GLU A 17 6.11 -4.85 -5.96
C GLU A 17 6.08 -3.37 -6.35
N ARG A 18 4.90 -2.84 -6.66
CA ARG A 18 4.72 -1.42 -6.95
C ARG A 18 5.02 -0.54 -5.74
N CYS A 19 4.60 -0.93 -4.54
CA CYS A 19 4.85 -0.19 -3.31
C CYS A 19 6.31 -0.28 -2.83
N ALA A 20 7.04 -1.34 -3.16
CA ALA A 20 8.46 -1.50 -2.82
C ALA A 20 9.37 -0.43 -3.47
N HIS A 21 8.88 0.29 -4.47
CA HIS A 21 9.58 1.42 -5.11
C HIS A 21 9.27 2.77 -4.44
N LEU A 22 8.45 2.79 -3.39
CA LEU A 22 8.20 3.98 -2.59
C LEU A 22 9.34 4.18 -1.59
N ASP A 23 9.58 5.43 -1.22
CA ASP A 23 10.44 5.78 -0.08
C ASP A 23 9.67 5.54 1.23
N ALA A 24 9.39 4.26 1.53
CA ALA A 24 8.60 3.80 2.66
C ALA A 24 9.10 2.44 3.16
N ASP A 25 8.87 2.14 4.43
CA ASP A 25 9.08 0.80 4.98
C ASP A 25 7.93 -0.12 4.52
N VAL A 26 8.27 -1.22 3.87
CA VAL A 26 7.29 -2.17 3.32
C VAL A 26 7.48 -3.52 3.98
N GLN A 27 6.54 -3.88 4.84
CA GLN A 27 6.53 -5.15 5.57
C GLN A 27 5.58 -6.13 4.90
N SER A 28 6.14 -7.15 4.24
CA SER A 28 5.36 -8.14 3.51
C SER A 28 4.93 -9.30 4.40
N SER A 29 3.68 -9.72 4.26
CA SER A 29 3.14 -10.95 4.83
C SER A 29 2.16 -11.56 3.82
N VAL A 30 2.56 -11.58 2.55
CA VAL A 30 1.68 -11.92 1.42
C VAL A 30 1.22 -13.38 1.49
N GLU A 31 2.02 -14.27 2.10
CA GLU A 31 1.60 -15.64 2.45
C GLU A 31 0.36 -15.67 3.37
N ARG A 32 0.20 -14.64 4.20
CA ARG A 32 -0.96 -14.42 5.08
C ARG A 32 -2.00 -13.49 4.45
N GLY A 33 -1.82 -13.08 3.20
CA GLY A 33 -2.77 -12.26 2.45
C GLY A 33 -2.71 -10.76 2.76
N PHE A 34 -1.61 -10.23 3.30
CA PHE A 34 -1.48 -8.78 3.52
C PHE A 34 -0.05 -8.26 3.44
N PHE A 35 0.10 -6.94 3.34
CA PHE A 35 1.35 -6.23 3.61
C PHE A 35 1.05 -4.83 4.15
N THR A 36 2.03 -4.23 4.80
CA THR A 36 1.93 -2.88 5.36
C THR A 36 2.96 -1.98 4.71
N VAL A 37 2.56 -0.75 4.38
CA VAL A 37 3.44 0.33 3.94
C VAL A 37 3.42 1.42 5.01
N THR A 38 4.57 1.73 5.58
CA THR A 38 4.73 2.70 6.67
C THR A 38 5.77 3.74 6.30
N ILE A 39 5.44 5.01 6.48
CA ILE A 39 6.38 6.10 6.26
C ILE A 39 7.34 6.18 7.44
N PRO A 40 8.67 6.11 7.23
CA PRO A 40 9.62 6.10 8.32
C PRO A 40 9.65 7.44 9.07
N PRO A 41 10.09 7.45 10.33
CA PRO A 41 10.31 8.67 11.08
C PRO A 41 11.37 9.56 10.40
N PRO A 42 11.37 10.89 10.66
CA PRO A 42 10.66 11.57 11.74
C PRO A 42 9.21 11.94 11.39
N TRP A 43 8.26 11.55 12.24
CA TRP A 43 6.83 11.86 12.10
C TRP A 43 6.50 13.29 12.55
N ASN A 44 7.13 14.27 11.92
CA ASN A 44 6.89 15.69 12.15
C ASN A 44 5.88 16.27 11.15
N GLY A 45 5.53 17.55 11.30
CA GLY A 45 4.52 18.21 10.44
C GLY A 45 4.80 18.11 8.92
N PRO A 46 6.02 18.43 8.45
CA PRO A 46 6.39 18.24 7.04
C PRO A 46 6.30 16.78 6.58
N ALA A 47 6.78 15.83 7.39
CA ALA A 47 6.71 14.41 7.07
C ALA A 47 5.28 13.87 7.04
N SER A 48 4.37 14.43 7.85
CA SER A 48 2.94 14.08 7.80
C SER A 48 2.31 14.43 6.44
N LYS A 49 2.67 15.56 5.83
CA LYS A 49 2.21 15.91 4.48
C LYS A 49 2.75 14.96 3.43
N ALA A 50 4.03 14.60 3.52
CA ALA A 50 4.63 13.62 2.62
C ALA A 50 3.97 12.25 2.77
N ALA A 51 3.68 11.84 4.01
CA ALA A 51 3.00 10.59 4.30
C ALA A 51 1.58 10.56 3.71
N GLN A 52 0.83 11.64 3.86
CA GLN A 52 -0.49 11.77 3.25
C GLN A 52 -0.42 11.63 1.73
N ALA A 53 0.56 12.28 1.08
CA ALA A 53 0.74 12.18 -0.36
C ALA A 53 1.03 10.74 -0.82
N VAL A 54 1.80 9.97 -0.03
CA VAL A 54 2.04 8.56 -0.31
C VAL A 54 0.76 7.74 -0.11
N GLN A 55 0.01 7.95 0.97
CA GLN A 55 -1.27 7.27 1.19
C GLN A 55 -2.27 7.53 0.06
N ASP A 56 -2.39 8.77 -0.39
CA ASP A 56 -3.29 9.14 -1.49
C ASP A 56 -2.88 8.47 -2.80
N LYS A 57 -1.57 8.38 -3.05
CA LYS A 57 -1.02 7.65 -4.20
C LYS A 57 -1.34 6.16 -4.13
N ILE A 58 -1.18 5.54 -2.97
CA ILE A 58 -1.52 4.13 -2.75
C ILE A 58 -3.02 3.90 -2.95
N LYS A 59 -3.90 4.76 -2.40
CA LYS A 59 -5.35 4.69 -2.63
C LYS A 59 -5.73 4.83 -4.11
N GLU A 60 -5.04 5.69 -4.85
CA GLU A 60 -5.29 5.82 -6.29
C GLU A 60 -4.87 4.57 -7.04
N TRP A 61 -3.73 3.99 -6.67
CA TRP A 61 -3.26 2.73 -7.25
C TRP A 61 -4.16 1.55 -6.90
N SER A 62 -4.72 1.49 -5.68
CA SER A 62 -5.58 0.38 -5.25
C SER A 62 -6.83 0.22 -6.11
N LYS A 63 -7.30 1.28 -6.75
CA LYS A 63 -8.40 1.23 -7.73
C LYS A 63 -8.13 0.29 -8.92
N GLN A 64 -6.87 -0.03 -9.20
CA GLN A 64 -6.46 -0.97 -10.27
C GLN A 64 -6.44 -2.44 -9.80
N TYR A 65 -6.59 -2.69 -8.51
CA TYR A 65 -6.51 -4.00 -7.85
C TYR A 65 -7.82 -4.26 -7.08
N PRO A 66 -8.92 -4.61 -7.77
CA PRO A 66 -10.25 -4.68 -7.18
C PRO A 66 -10.38 -5.70 -6.04
N ASP A 67 -9.49 -6.70 -5.97
CA ASP A 67 -9.49 -7.71 -4.91
C ASP A 67 -8.66 -7.31 -3.67
N VAL A 68 -7.92 -6.20 -3.74
CA VAL A 68 -7.06 -5.72 -2.64
C VAL A 68 -7.75 -4.57 -1.91
N VAL A 69 -8.03 -4.78 -0.64
CA VAL A 69 -8.52 -3.73 0.26
C VAL A 69 -7.35 -2.85 0.70
N CYS A 70 -7.53 -1.54 0.59
CA CYS A 70 -6.59 -0.53 1.04
C CYS A 70 -7.15 0.18 2.27
N TYR A 71 -6.46 0.07 3.42
CA TYR A 71 -6.90 0.63 4.70
C TYR A 71 -5.77 1.45 5.34
N CYS A 72 -5.96 2.77 5.44
CA CYS A 72 -5.07 3.65 6.20
C CYS A 72 -5.52 3.67 7.66
N PHE A 73 -4.79 3.00 8.55
CA PHE A 73 -5.17 2.89 9.97
C PHE A 73 -4.65 4.06 10.83
N ASP A 74 -3.57 4.71 10.38
CA ASP A 74 -3.06 5.96 10.94
C ASP A 74 -2.57 6.90 9.82
N SER A 75 -1.95 8.03 10.17
CA SER A 75 -1.48 9.05 9.21
C SER A 75 -0.20 8.69 8.45
N TYR A 76 0.44 7.57 8.76
CA TYR A 76 1.74 7.15 8.24
C TYR A 76 1.72 5.74 7.65
N SER A 77 0.71 4.95 7.98
CA SER A 77 0.69 3.51 7.76
C SER A 77 -0.55 3.10 6.97
N THR A 78 -0.34 2.27 5.95
CA THR A 78 -1.39 1.71 5.10
C THR A 78 -1.29 0.19 5.09
N LEU A 79 -2.36 -0.48 5.49
CA LEU A 79 -2.52 -1.93 5.39
C LEU A 79 -3.20 -2.27 4.06
N LEU A 80 -2.61 -3.21 3.33
CA LEU A 80 -3.17 -3.75 2.09
C LEU A 80 -3.39 -5.24 2.25
N TYR A 81 -4.61 -5.71 2.01
CA TYR A 81 -4.96 -7.12 2.25
C TYR A 81 -6.02 -7.64 1.29
N VAL A 82 -6.10 -8.96 1.19
CA VAL A 82 -7.15 -9.67 0.44
C VAL A 82 -8.01 -10.49 1.38
N LEU A 83 -9.29 -10.69 1.05
CA LEU A 83 -10.23 -11.56 1.78
C LEU A 83 -10.31 -12.97 1.19
#